data_AF-A0A1V6IWJ6-F1
#
_entry.id   AF-A0A1V6IWJ6-F1
#
_cell.length_a   1.000
_cell.length_b   1.000
_cell.length_c   1.000
_cell.angle_alpha   90.00
_cell.angle_beta   90.00
_cell.angle_gamma   90.00
#
_symmetry.space_group_name_H-M   'P 1'
#
loop_
_entity.id
_entity.type
_entity.pdbx_description
1 polymer ?
#
loop_
_entity_poly.entity_id
_entity_poly.type
_entity_poly.pdbx_seq_one_letter_code
_entity_poly.pdbx_strand_id
1 'polypeptide(L)'
;MLEQLNSIKKDLDQQARKQISAQPLTRPTDELIRQSIVQDFESDLLVSLRQIDNKEYLDLKTESELAPGAVETAKLLPPITEEKHKEQAGQTITPNEASVAPKPAEEQPVNQAAAVVIPLDQRTTDIKTGKIRMDDVKFTPKTLTPVDELATISLKKFRYLGSTAAERAQKIKEKIDLLSEYGYSKRLQGINAWRHSPLNSLYLKIGQLSIDRGQPAEQILAEAAQQGEEDTLTLDEFKAILTLNQQLRF
;
A
#
# COMPACT_ATOMS: atom_id res chain seq x y z
N MET A 1 -48.05 -46.65 -45.78
CA MET A 1 -46.57 -46.81 -45.66
C MET A 1 -45.86 -45.46 -45.56
N LEU A 2 -45.88 -44.60 -46.58
CA LEU A 2 -45.18 -43.29 -46.56
C LEU A 2 -45.73 -42.28 -45.53
N GLU A 3 -47.05 -42.23 -45.34
CA GLU A 3 -47.66 -41.31 -44.33
C GLU A 3 -47.33 -41.70 -42.89
N GLN A 4 -47.24 -43.01 -42.61
CA GLN A 4 -46.85 -43.52 -41.29
C GLN A 4 -45.39 -43.20 -40.98
N LEU A 5 -44.52 -43.22 -41.98
CA LEU A 5 -43.12 -42.83 -41.81
C LEU A 5 -42.99 -41.34 -41.49
N ASN A 6 -43.80 -40.50 -42.13
CA ASN A 6 -43.84 -39.07 -41.86
C ASN A 6 -44.41 -38.72 -40.48
N SER A 7 -45.42 -39.47 -39.99
CA SER A 7 -45.93 -39.27 -38.64
C SER A 7 -44.89 -39.65 -37.59
N ILE A 8 -44.17 -40.76 -37.77
CA ILE A 8 -43.11 -41.22 -36.86
C ILE A 8 -41.97 -40.20 -36.80
N LYS A 9 -41.56 -39.66 -37.95
CA LYS A 9 -40.49 -38.65 -38.00
C LYS A 9 -40.91 -37.37 -37.25
N LYS A 10 -42.15 -36.93 -37.43
CA LYS A 10 -42.69 -35.74 -36.76
C LYS A 10 -42.78 -35.93 -35.24
N ASP A 11 -43.14 -37.13 -34.78
CA ASP A 11 -43.23 -37.44 -33.36
C ASP A 11 -41.83 -37.49 -32.72
N LEU A 12 -40.84 -38.06 -33.43
CA LEU A 12 -39.45 -38.10 -32.99
C LEU A 12 -38.85 -36.69 -32.88
N ASP A 13 -39.12 -35.81 -33.84
CA ASP A 13 -38.69 -34.40 -33.81
C ASP A 13 -39.36 -33.62 -32.65
N GLN A 14 -40.64 -33.91 -32.36
CA GLN A 14 -41.34 -33.31 -31.22
C GLN A 14 -40.78 -33.81 -29.88
N GLN A 15 -40.43 -35.09 -29.80
CA GLN A 15 -39.82 -35.68 -28.61
C GLN A 15 -38.41 -35.13 -28.35
N ALA A 16 -37.61 -34.96 -29.40
CA ALA A 16 -36.29 -34.33 -29.31
C ALA A 16 -36.37 -32.87 -28.85
N ARG A 17 -37.32 -32.08 -29.38
CA ARG A 17 -37.54 -30.68 -28.95
C ARG A 17 -37.99 -30.57 -27.49
N LYS A 18 -38.81 -31.51 -27.01
CA LYS A 18 -39.22 -31.56 -25.59
C LYS A 18 -38.07 -31.92 -24.66
N GLN A 19 -37.18 -32.82 -25.07
CA GLN A 19 -35.97 -33.19 -24.30
C GLN A 19 -34.99 -32.01 -24.18
N ILE A 20 -34.81 -31.23 -25.25
CA ILE A 20 -33.92 -30.05 -25.25
C ILE A 20 -34.49 -28.90 -24.39
N SER A 21 -35.82 -28.81 -24.24
CA SER A 21 -36.49 -27.76 -23.45
C SER A 21 -36.49 -28.02 -21.94
N ALA A 22 -36.19 -29.23 -21.47
CA ALA A 22 -36.43 -29.63 -20.08
C ALA A 22 -35.17 -29.77 -19.21
N GLN A 23 -33.96 -29.53 -19.73
CA GLN A 23 -32.74 -29.65 -18.94
C GLN A 23 -31.73 -28.55 -19.27
N PRO A 24 -31.47 -27.58 -18.38
CA PRO A 24 -30.20 -26.89 -18.42
C PRO A 24 -29.09 -27.92 -18.13
N LEU A 25 -28.06 -27.95 -18.97
CA LEU A 25 -26.89 -28.81 -18.78
C LEU A 25 -26.07 -28.27 -17.60
N THR A 26 -26.46 -28.61 -16.37
CA THR A 26 -25.65 -28.32 -15.18
C THR A 26 -24.51 -29.33 -15.14
N ARG A 27 -23.27 -28.84 -15.27
CA ARG A 27 -22.08 -29.66 -15.09
C ARG A 27 -22.03 -30.16 -13.65
N PRO A 28 -21.57 -31.39 -13.37
CA PRO A 28 -21.52 -31.94 -12.00
C PRO A 28 -20.65 -31.11 -11.04
N THR A 29 -19.75 -30.27 -11.56
CA THR A 29 -18.98 -29.30 -10.78
C THR A 29 -19.84 -28.18 -10.20
N ASP A 30 -20.93 -27.81 -10.87
CA ASP A 30 -21.79 -26.68 -10.49
C ASP A 30 -22.70 -27.01 -9.29
N GLU A 31 -23.09 -28.27 -9.12
CA GLU A 31 -23.77 -28.74 -7.91
C GLU A 31 -22.81 -28.80 -6.71
N LEU A 32 -21.56 -29.21 -6.92
CA LEU A 32 -20.55 -29.27 -5.86
C LEU A 32 -20.16 -27.87 -5.37
N ILE A 33 -20.12 -26.89 -6.28
CA ILE A 33 -19.90 -25.47 -5.96
C ILE A 33 -21.11 -24.90 -5.19
N ARG A 34 -22.34 -25.27 -5.54
CA ARG A 34 -23.52 -24.85 -4.79
C ARG A 34 -23.60 -25.47 -3.39
N GLN A 35 -23.15 -26.72 -3.23
CA GLN A 35 -23.11 -27.38 -1.92
C GLN A 35 -21.98 -26.86 -1.04
N SER A 36 -20.83 -26.45 -1.60
CA SER A 36 -19.68 -25.97 -0.83
C SER A 36 -19.71 -24.47 -0.51
N ILE A 37 -20.44 -23.66 -1.29
CA ILE A 37 -20.55 -22.22 -1.03
C ILE A 37 -21.56 -21.90 0.08
N VAL A 38 -22.51 -22.80 0.39
CA VAL A 38 -23.46 -22.63 1.52
C VAL A 38 -22.86 -23.17 2.84
N GLN A 39 -21.55 -23.01 3.00
CA GLN A 39 -20.92 -22.99 4.31
C GLN A 39 -20.50 -21.54 4.57
N ASP A 40 -21.56 -20.74 4.76
CA ASP A 40 -21.57 -19.29 4.88
C ASP A 40 -20.67 -18.82 6.03
N PHE A 41 -19.47 -18.35 5.70
CA PHE A 41 -18.60 -17.61 6.61
C PHE A 41 -19.32 -16.39 7.23
N GLU A 42 -20.30 -15.82 6.52
CA GLU A 42 -21.18 -14.77 7.03
C GLU A 42 -22.11 -15.25 8.14
N SER A 43 -22.58 -16.51 8.11
CA SER A 43 -23.46 -17.01 9.17
C SER A 43 -22.67 -17.34 10.45
N ASP A 44 -21.45 -17.87 10.34
CA ASP A 44 -20.55 -18.07 11.49
C ASP A 44 -20.10 -16.73 12.11
N LEU A 45 -19.85 -15.71 11.29
CA LEU A 45 -19.52 -14.37 11.76
C LEU A 45 -20.70 -13.72 12.48
N LEU A 46 -21.92 -13.84 11.94
CA LEU A 46 -23.13 -13.29 12.57
C LEU A 46 -23.50 -14.03 13.86
N VAL A 47 -23.30 -15.35 13.91
CA VAL A 47 -23.47 -16.16 15.13
C VAL A 47 -22.45 -15.75 16.20
N SER A 48 -21.19 -15.54 15.82
CA SER A 48 -20.15 -15.04 16.74
C SER A 48 -20.44 -13.63 17.26
N LEU A 49 -20.92 -12.72 16.40
CA LEU A 49 -21.29 -11.35 16.82
C LEU A 49 -22.45 -11.35 17.81
N ARG A 50 -23.45 -12.22 17.62
CA ARG A 50 -24.57 -12.38 18.56
C ARG A 50 -24.12 -12.90 19.94
N GLN A 51 -23.03 -13.66 20.00
CA GLN A 51 -22.46 -14.16 21.26
C GLN A 51 -21.70 -13.08 22.05
N ILE A 52 -21.28 -11.99 21.40
CA ILE A 52 -20.60 -10.88 22.07
C ILE A 52 -21.61 -9.98 22.80
N ASP A 53 -22.77 -9.72 22.19
CA ASP A 53 -23.82 -8.89 22.80
C ASP A 53 -24.54 -9.57 23.98
N ASN A 54 -24.49 -10.90 24.06
CA ASN A 54 -25.21 -11.68 25.07
C ASN A 54 -24.35 -12.18 26.24
N LYS A 55 -23.10 -11.70 26.37
CA LYS A 55 -22.33 -11.91 27.60
C LYS A 55 -22.77 -10.84 28.60
N GLU A 56 -23.35 -11.27 29.71
CA GLU A 56 -23.41 -10.44 30.91
C GLU A 56 -22.01 -9.88 31.16
N TYR A 57 -21.90 -8.56 31.15
CA TYR A 57 -20.71 -7.85 31.59
C TYR A 57 -20.44 -8.29 33.03
N LEU A 58 -19.52 -9.23 33.22
CA LEU A 58 -18.96 -9.48 34.54
C LEU A 58 -18.24 -8.19 34.95
N ASP A 59 -18.76 -7.57 36.00
CA ASP A 59 -18.20 -6.38 36.66
C ASP A 59 -16.67 -6.44 36.67
N LEU A 60 -16.04 -5.57 35.88
CA LEU A 60 -14.65 -5.21 36.13
C LEU A 60 -14.63 -4.55 37.49
N LYS A 61 -14.17 -5.30 38.50
CA LYS A 61 -13.87 -4.73 39.81
C LYS A 61 -12.91 -3.56 39.60
N THR A 62 -13.42 -2.35 39.85
CA THR A 62 -12.65 -1.12 39.98
C THR A 62 -11.49 -1.34 40.95
N GLU A 63 -10.34 -0.73 40.68
CA GLU A 63 -9.02 -0.85 41.35
C GLU A 63 -8.99 -0.54 42.86
N SER A 64 -10.13 -0.49 43.55
CA SER A 64 -10.29 0.02 44.91
C SER A 64 -10.39 -1.05 46.02
N GLU A 65 -10.05 -2.31 45.73
CA GLU A 65 -9.93 -3.36 46.77
C GLU A 65 -8.59 -4.12 46.68
N LEU A 66 -7.49 -3.40 46.87
CA LEU A 66 -6.22 -3.98 47.32
C LEU A 66 -6.06 -3.65 48.80
N ALA A 67 -6.31 -4.64 49.65
CA ALA A 67 -5.98 -4.56 51.06
C ALA A 67 -4.45 -4.39 51.25
N PRO A 68 -3.99 -3.58 52.22
CA PRO A 68 -2.57 -3.29 52.42
C PRO A 68 -1.91 -4.44 53.18
N GLY A 69 -1.15 -5.27 52.48
CA GLY A 69 -0.32 -6.32 53.07
C GLY A 69 1.15 -5.89 53.18
N ALA A 70 1.55 -5.51 54.39
CA ALA A 70 2.89 -5.60 54.98
C ALA A 70 4.12 -5.14 54.16
N VAL A 71 4.63 -3.99 54.59
CA VAL A 71 5.98 -3.47 54.33
C VAL A 71 7.01 -4.34 55.05
N GLU A 72 8.04 -4.82 54.35
CA GLU A 72 9.34 -5.11 54.96
C GLU A 72 10.43 -4.26 54.33
N THR A 73 11.09 -3.52 55.22
CA THR A 73 12.11 -2.51 55.03
C THR A 73 13.53 -3.08 54.93
N ALA A 74 14.43 -2.23 54.44
CA ALA A 74 15.90 -2.31 54.43
C ALA A 74 16.47 -2.78 53.07
N LYS A 75 17.36 -2.05 52.40
CA LYS A 75 18.48 -1.25 52.92
C LYS A 75 18.92 -0.21 51.90
N LEU A 76 19.25 0.99 52.37
CA LEU A 76 19.65 2.17 51.61
C LEU A 76 21.20 2.30 51.45
N LEU A 77 21.58 2.96 50.34
CA LEU A 77 22.78 3.79 50.04
C LEU A 77 24.14 3.10 49.76
N PRO A 78 25.10 3.74 49.04
CA PRO A 78 25.16 5.12 48.51
C PRO A 78 25.53 5.27 47.00
N PRO A 79 25.54 6.51 46.46
CA PRO A 79 25.88 6.82 45.07
C PRO A 79 27.40 6.90 44.85
N ILE A 80 27.85 6.59 43.63
CA ILE A 80 29.26 6.67 43.23
C ILE A 80 29.51 8.03 42.58
N THR A 81 30.44 8.77 43.16
CA THR A 81 30.97 10.06 42.74
C THR A 81 31.95 9.92 41.57
N GLU A 82 32.03 11.01 40.80
CA GLU A 82 32.98 11.39 39.76
C GLU A 82 34.43 10.90 39.91
N GLU A 83 35.07 10.51 38.79
CA GLU A 83 36.47 10.88 38.51
C GLU A 83 36.71 11.17 37.02
N LYS A 84 37.49 12.23 36.80
CA LYS A 84 38.00 12.79 35.54
C LYS A 84 39.10 11.92 34.94
N HIS A 85 39.11 11.75 33.61
CA HIS A 85 40.35 11.69 32.85
C HIS A 85 40.29 12.64 31.64
N LYS A 86 41.44 13.28 31.40
CA LYS A 86 41.72 14.46 30.58
C LYS A 86 42.64 14.02 29.44
N GLU A 87 42.32 14.39 28.21
CA GLU A 87 43.27 14.78 27.12
C GLU A 87 42.48 15.03 25.82
N GLN A 88 42.33 16.31 25.44
CA GLN A 88 43.14 17.05 24.45
C GLN A 88 42.65 16.87 22.99
N ALA A 89 42.07 17.92 22.42
CA ALA A 89 42.53 18.57 21.18
C ALA A 89 41.55 19.67 20.71
N GLY A 90 42.05 20.90 20.76
CA GLY A 90 41.79 22.06 19.88
C GLY A 90 40.41 22.29 19.24
N GLN A 91 39.76 23.39 19.61
CA GLN A 91 39.73 24.65 18.85
C GLN A 91 38.52 25.49 19.29
N THR A 92 38.79 26.46 20.15
CA THR A 92 37.91 27.61 20.41
C THR A 92 38.43 28.75 19.57
N ILE A 93 37.59 29.34 18.72
CA ILE A 93 37.74 30.74 18.35
C ILE A 93 36.38 31.40 18.47
N THR A 94 36.36 32.40 19.33
CA THR A 94 35.29 33.37 19.59
C THR A 94 34.86 34.13 18.33
N PRO A 95 33.64 34.69 18.33
CA PRO A 95 33.14 35.55 17.25
C PRO A 95 33.87 36.90 17.30
N ASN A 96 34.43 37.33 16.18
CA ASN A 96 35.02 38.67 16.06
C ASN A 96 34.14 39.55 15.16
N GLU A 97 33.65 40.62 15.76
CA GLU A 97 32.96 41.74 15.18
C GLU A 97 34.00 42.72 14.61
N ALA A 98 33.94 43.02 13.31
CA ALA A 98 34.55 44.23 12.75
C ALA A 98 33.99 44.54 11.35
N SER A 99 33.03 45.46 11.37
CA SER A 99 32.73 46.49 10.37
C SER A 99 33.75 46.68 9.23
N VAL A 100 33.25 46.61 7.99
CA VAL A 100 33.72 47.45 6.87
C VAL A 100 32.51 47.95 6.10
N ALA A 101 32.19 49.22 6.28
CA ALA A 101 31.30 49.98 5.41
C ALA A 101 31.95 50.15 4.01
N PRO A 102 31.13 50.35 2.97
CA PRO A 102 31.30 51.60 2.25
C PRO A 102 29.99 52.36 1.98
N LYS A 103 30.24 53.65 1.78
CA LYS A 103 29.37 54.82 1.71
C LYS A 103 28.57 54.88 0.37
N PRO A 104 27.47 55.66 0.33
CA PRO A 104 26.45 55.68 -0.74
C PRO A 104 26.95 56.24 -2.07
N ALA A 105 26.51 55.61 -3.16
CA ALA A 105 26.62 56.14 -4.51
C ALA A 105 25.27 56.72 -4.96
N GLU A 106 25.37 57.86 -5.61
CA GLU A 106 24.35 58.84 -5.98
C GLU A 106 23.27 58.34 -6.93
N GLU A 107 22.16 59.04 -6.84
CA GLU A 107 21.01 59.02 -7.74
C GLU A 107 21.31 59.67 -9.11
N GLN A 108 20.46 59.27 -10.08
CA GLN A 108 19.99 59.97 -11.29
C GLN A 108 20.50 59.43 -12.66
N PRO A 109 19.73 59.55 -13.76
CA PRO A 109 18.32 59.92 -13.90
C PRO A 109 17.47 58.88 -14.68
N VAL A 110 16.17 59.06 -14.50
CA VAL A 110 15.04 58.45 -15.20
C VAL A 110 15.16 58.61 -16.72
N ASN A 111 15.03 57.53 -17.48
CA ASN A 111 14.70 57.59 -18.90
C ASN A 111 13.37 56.88 -19.14
N GLN A 112 12.29 57.66 -19.09
CA GLN A 112 10.96 57.23 -19.50
C GLN A 112 10.85 57.42 -21.01
N ALA A 113 10.65 56.32 -21.75
CA ALA A 113 10.06 56.40 -23.08
C ALA A 113 9.20 55.17 -23.37
N ALA A 114 7.92 55.47 -23.58
CA ALA A 114 6.86 54.67 -24.19
C ALA A 114 6.37 53.42 -23.42
N ALA A 115 5.36 53.63 -22.58
CA ALA A 115 4.36 52.62 -22.30
C ALA A 115 3.66 52.23 -23.62
N VAL A 116 4.10 51.13 -24.22
CA VAL A 116 3.28 50.41 -25.20
C VAL A 116 2.15 49.76 -24.40
N VAL A 117 0.95 50.32 -24.54
CA VAL A 117 -0.28 49.70 -24.06
C VAL A 117 -0.44 48.39 -24.82
N ILE A 118 0.02 47.29 -24.23
CA ILE A 118 -0.32 45.95 -24.73
C ILE A 118 -1.78 45.74 -24.35
N PRO A 119 -2.70 45.55 -25.31
CA PRO A 119 -4.09 45.25 -25.00
C PRO A 119 -4.15 43.97 -24.14
N LEU A 120 -4.92 44.01 -23.05
CA LEU A 120 -5.03 42.96 -22.02
C LEU A 120 -5.67 41.64 -22.52
N ASP A 121 -5.73 41.37 -23.82
CA ASP A 121 -6.39 40.16 -24.32
C ASP A 121 -5.70 39.58 -25.56
N GLN A 122 -4.44 39.20 -25.41
CA GLN A 122 -3.78 38.30 -26.35
C GLN A 122 -3.39 37.01 -25.62
N ARG A 123 -4.31 36.04 -25.61
CA ARG A 123 -3.95 34.64 -25.41
C ARG A 123 -2.89 34.30 -26.46
N THR A 124 -1.74 33.79 -26.04
CA THR A 124 -0.67 33.29 -26.93
C THR A 124 -1.16 32.07 -27.71
N THR A 125 -1.94 32.30 -28.75
CA THR A 125 -2.28 31.26 -29.73
C THR A 125 -1.07 31.01 -30.61
N ASP A 126 -0.74 29.74 -30.86
CA ASP A 126 0.26 29.37 -31.85
C ASP A 126 -0.18 29.88 -33.23
N ILE A 127 0.53 30.87 -33.77
CA ILE A 127 0.21 31.56 -35.02
C ILE A 127 0.14 30.57 -36.20
N LYS A 128 0.75 29.38 -36.06
CA LYS A 128 0.78 28.35 -37.12
C LYS A 128 -0.41 27.39 -37.10
N THR A 129 -1.12 27.27 -35.98
CA THR A 129 -2.08 26.17 -35.81
C THR A 129 -3.44 26.60 -35.26
N GLY A 130 -3.60 27.84 -34.80
CA GLY A 130 -4.89 28.36 -34.30
C GLY A 130 -5.43 27.63 -33.06
N LYS A 131 -4.66 26.70 -32.48
CA LYS A 131 -5.04 25.94 -31.28
C LYS A 131 -4.59 26.71 -30.04
N ILE A 132 -5.48 26.77 -29.05
CA ILE A 132 -5.20 27.33 -27.73
C ILE A 132 -4.10 26.47 -27.09
N ARG A 133 -2.97 27.09 -26.74
CA ARG A 133 -1.95 26.41 -25.95
C ARG A 133 -2.44 26.34 -24.50
N MET A 134 -2.46 25.13 -23.95
CA MET A 134 -2.87 24.87 -22.58
C MET A 134 -1.63 24.93 -21.70
N ASP A 135 -1.13 26.14 -21.45
CA ASP A 135 0.14 26.38 -20.73
C ASP A 135 -0.02 26.43 -19.20
N ASP A 136 -1.25 26.31 -18.66
CA ASP A 136 -1.56 26.66 -17.25
C ASP A 136 -1.91 25.47 -16.33
N VAL A 137 -1.45 24.25 -16.64
CA VAL A 137 -1.58 23.13 -15.67
C VAL A 137 -0.30 23.05 -14.83
N LYS A 138 -0.29 23.75 -13.70
CA LYS A 138 0.79 23.66 -12.70
C LYS A 138 0.58 22.44 -11.82
N PHE A 139 1.52 21.49 -11.85
CA PHE A 139 1.50 20.33 -10.95
C PHE A 139 1.80 20.77 -9.51
N THR A 140 0.82 20.66 -8.61
CA THR A 140 1.05 20.82 -7.17
C THR A 140 1.36 19.45 -6.55
N PRO A 141 2.57 19.23 -6.00
CA PRO A 141 2.89 17.98 -5.35
C PRO A 141 2.01 17.81 -4.10
N LYS A 142 1.26 16.70 -4.04
CA LYS A 142 0.50 16.33 -2.85
C LYS A 142 1.45 15.68 -1.84
N THR A 143 1.41 16.14 -0.59
CA THR A 143 2.05 15.43 0.52
C THR A 143 1.27 14.16 0.80
N LEU A 144 1.93 13.01 0.69
CA LEU A 144 1.31 11.72 0.98
C LEU A 144 1.40 11.45 2.49
N THR A 145 0.35 10.89 3.07
CA THR A 145 0.43 10.38 4.44
C THR A 145 1.24 9.08 4.48
N PRO A 146 1.78 8.66 5.63
CA PRO A 146 2.53 7.40 5.71
C PRO A 146 1.73 6.18 5.23
N VAL A 147 0.40 6.18 5.40
CA VAL A 147 -0.50 5.15 4.88
C VAL A 147 -0.63 5.24 3.37
N ASP A 148 -0.81 6.44 2.81
CA ASP A 148 -0.89 6.63 1.35
C ASP A 148 0.41 6.29 0.63
N GLU A 149 1.56 6.53 1.28
CA GLU A 149 2.85 6.11 0.75
C GLU A 149 2.95 4.59 0.61
N LEU A 150 2.45 3.84 1.60
CA LEU A 150 2.37 2.38 1.54
C LEU A 150 1.38 1.91 0.45
N ALA A 151 0.25 2.59 0.29
CA ALA A 151 -0.73 2.26 -0.74
C ALA A 151 -0.22 2.53 -2.17
N THR A 152 0.61 3.56 -2.35
CA THR A 152 1.08 4.00 -3.67
C THR A 152 2.50 3.54 -4.01
N ILE A 153 3.05 2.59 -3.24
CA ILE A 153 4.40 2.11 -3.48
C ILE A 153 4.46 1.27 -4.76
N SER A 154 5.26 1.74 -5.70
CA SER A 154 5.54 1.08 -6.97
C SER A 154 6.89 0.35 -6.91
N LEU A 155 7.14 -0.54 -7.87
CA LEU A 155 8.40 -1.27 -7.98
C LEU A 155 9.62 -0.32 -8.04
N LYS A 156 9.50 0.77 -8.82
CA LYS A 156 10.55 1.80 -8.91
C LYS A 156 10.82 2.48 -7.57
N LYS A 157 9.76 2.87 -6.84
CA LYS A 157 9.92 3.47 -5.50
C LYS A 157 10.58 2.48 -4.55
N PHE A 158 10.13 1.22 -4.55
CA PHE A 158 10.73 0.16 -3.74
C PHE A 158 12.23 0.00 -4.01
N ARG A 159 12.65 0.04 -5.28
CA ARG A 159 14.08 -0.02 -5.64
C ARG A 159 14.91 1.13 -5.08
N TYR A 160 14.30 2.28 -4.79
CA TYR A 160 14.97 3.44 -4.18
C TYR A 160 15.02 3.41 -2.65
N LEU A 161 14.26 2.54 -1.98
CA LEU A 161 14.20 2.52 -0.51
C LEU A 161 15.50 2.02 0.15
N GLY A 162 16.36 1.33 -0.58
CA GLY A 162 17.56 0.71 -0.03
C GLY A 162 18.40 0.03 -1.09
N SER A 163 19.57 -0.47 -0.69
CA SER A 163 20.52 -1.07 -1.63
C SER A 163 20.12 -2.52 -1.96
N THR A 164 19.65 -3.27 -0.96
CA THR A 164 19.27 -4.68 -1.11
C THR A 164 17.76 -4.89 -1.02
N ALA A 165 17.25 -5.95 -1.64
CA ALA A 165 15.83 -6.31 -1.58
C ALA A 165 15.32 -6.50 -0.13
N ALA A 166 16.12 -7.15 0.71
CA ALA A 166 15.80 -7.39 2.11
C ALA A 166 15.72 -6.09 2.92
N GLU A 167 16.68 -5.18 2.73
CA GLU A 167 16.69 -3.87 3.38
C GLU A 167 15.46 -3.03 2.98
N ARG A 168 15.09 -3.04 1.69
CA ARG A 168 13.90 -2.33 1.20
C ARG A 168 12.62 -2.87 1.85
N ALA A 169 12.49 -4.19 1.97
CA ALA A 169 11.36 -4.81 2.65
C ALA A 169 11.33 -4.48 4.15
N GLN A 170 12.50 -4.46 4.78
CA GLN A 170 12.64 -4.04 6.17
C GLN A 170 12.21 -2.58 6.39
N LYS A 171 12.54 -1.66 5.48
CA LYS A 171 12.07 -0.27 5.54
C LYS A 171 10.56 -0.13 5.48
N ILE A 172 9.88 -0.99 4.70
CA ILE A 172 8.41 -1.03 4.66
C ILE A 172 7.86 -1.54 5.99
N LYS A 173 8.46 -2.61 6.54
CA LYS A 173 8.10 -3.13 7.87
C LYS A 173 8.25 -2.06 8.95
N GLU A 174 9.39 -1.38 8.99
CA GLU A 174 9.67 -0.28 9.93
C GLU A 174 8.59 0.81 9.85
N LYS A 175 8.14 1.16 8.65
CA LYS A 175 7.06 2.15 8.47
C LYS A 175 5.72 1.68 9.04
N ILE A 176 5.39 0.40 8.87
CA ILE A 176 4.19 -0.22 9.45
C ILE A 176 4.29 -0.31 10.98
N ASP A 177 5.47 -0.65 11.50
CA ASP A 177 5.72 -0.72 12.94
C ASP A 177 5.66 0.68 13.56
N LEU A 178 6.17 1.71 12.90
CA LEU A 178 6.01 3.11 13.32
C LEU A 178 4.53 3.50 13.40
N LEU A 179 3.71 3.06 12.44
CA LEU A 179 2.26 3.27 12.49
C LEU A 179 1.60 2.60 13.69
N SER A 180 2.20 1.53 14.23
CA SER A 180 1.70 0.84 15.41
C SER A 180 1.87 1.63 16.70
N GLU A 181 2.88 2.50 16.77
CA GLU A 181 3.10 3.39 17.91
C GLU A 181 1.93 4.37 18.09
N TYR A 182 1.26 4.75 17.00
CA TYR A 182 0.05 5.57 17.00
C TYR A 182 -1.25 4.78 17.28
N GLY A 183 -1.14 3.47 17.48
CA GLY A 183 -2.25 2.58 17.85
C GLY A 183 -2.48 1.41 16.90
N TYR A 184 -3.11 0.36 17.41
CA TYR A 184 -3.35 -0.88 16.66
C TYR A 184 -4.18 -0.69 15.38
N SER A 185 -5.18 0.20 15.41
CA SER A 185 -5.98 0.50 14.21
C SER A 185 -5.13 1.12 13.09
N LYS A 186 -4.16 1.98 13.44
CA LYS A 186 -3.25 2.60 12.45
C LYS A 186 -2.30 1.58 11.84
N ARG A 187 -1.80 0.63 12.64
CA ARG A 187 -1.08 -0.53 12.12
C ARG A 187 -1.92 -1.29 11.09
N LEU A 188 -3.16 -1.63 11.41
CA LEU A 188 -4.05 -2.36 10.49
C LEU A 188 -4.32 -1.58 9.20
N GLN A 189 -4.51 -0.25 9.28
CA GLN A 189 -4.60 0.63 8.11
C GLN A 189 -3.33 0.55 7.25
N GLY A 190 -2.15 0.59 7.86
CA GLY A 190 -0.87 0.46 7.17
C GLY A 190 -0.71 -0.87 6.44
N ILE A 191 -1.08 -1.99 7.07
CA ILE A 191 -1.01 -3.30 6.41
C ILE A 191 -2.05 -3.43 5.30
N ASN A 192 -3.26 -2.92 5.51
CA ASN A 192 -4.28 -2.91 4.47
C ASN A 192 -3.81 -2.08 3.26
N ALA A 193 -3.25 -0.90 3.49
CA ALA A 193 -2.66 -0.07 2.45
C ALA A 193 -1.54 -0.79 1.69
N TRP A 194 -0.61 -1.42 2.41
CA TRP A 194 0.46 -2.23 1.80
C TRP A 194 -0.09 -3.35 0.91
N ARG A 195 -1.11 -4.08 1.37
CA ARG A 195 -1.71 -5.20 0.62
C ARG A 195 -2.34 -4.75 -0.70
N HIS A 196 -2.87 -3.53 -0.75
CA HIS A 196 -3.45 -2.92 -1.94
C HIS A 196 -2.44 -2.20 -2.83
N SER A 197 -1.15 -2.22 -2.46
CA SER A 197 -0.13 -1.55 -3.25
C SER A 197 0.07 -2.17 -4.64
N PRO A 198 0.43 -1.37 -5.66
CA PRO A 198 0.82 -1.88 -6.96
C PRO A 198 1.93 -2.93 -6.89
N LEU A 199 2.88 -2.76 -5.97
CA LEU A 199 3.97 -3.71 -5.75
C LEU A 199 3.48 -5.06 -5.22
N ASN A 200 2.63 -5.06 -4.19
CA ASN A 200 2.08 -6.31 -3.65
C ASN A 200 1.13 -6.99 -4.65
N SER A 201 0.38 -6.21 -5.42
CA SER A 201 -0.41 -6.74 -6.54
C SER A 201 0.46 -7.50 -7.54
N LEU A 202 1.63 -6.98 -7.88
CA LEU A 202 2.57 -7.63 -8.81
C LEU A 202 3.13 -8.94 -8.22
N TYR A 203 3.48 -8.94 -6.95
CA TYR A 203 3.85 -10.17 -6.21
C TYR A 203 2.74 -11.24 -6.28
N LEU A 204 1.49 -10.85 -6.02
CA LEU A 204 0.34 -11.76 -6.08
C LEU A 204 0.10 -12.30 -7.50
N LYS A 205 0.26 -11.46 -8.53
CA LYS A 205 0.14 -11.88 -9.94
C LYS A 205 1.16 -12.95 -10.30
N ILE A 206 2.42 -12.80 -9.88
CA ILE A 206 3.45 -13.83 -10.11
C ILE A 206 3.09 -15.12 -9.38
N GLY A 207 2.61 -15.02 -8.13
CA GLY A 207 2.14 -16.18 -7.37
C GLY A 207 0.97 -16.88 -8.05
N GLN A 208 0.01 -16.13 -8.59
CA GLN A 208 -1.11 -16.68 -9.35
C GLN A 208 -0.63 -17.36 -10.64
N LEU A 209 0.24 -16.72 -11.41
CA LEU A 209 0.83 -17.31 -12.62
C LEU A 209 1.58 -18.62 -12.31
N SER A 210 2.22 -18.69 -11.14
CA SER A 210 2.90 -19.90 -10.65
C SER A 210 1.93 -21.06 -10.44
N ILE A 211 0.76 -20.78 -9.87
CA ILE A 211 -0.29 -21.78 -9.68
C ILE A 211 -0.90 -22.16 -11.02
N ASP A 212 -1.24 -21.18 -11.86
CA ASP A 212 -1.92 -21.39 -13.14
C ASP A 212 -1.07 -22.21 -14.12
N ARG A 213 0.25 -21.97 -14.15
CA ARG A 213 1.20 -22.69 -15.01
C ARG A 213 1.77 -23.95 -14.35
N GLY A 214 1.56 -24.15 -13.05
CA GLY A 214 2.16 -25.26 -12.29
C GLY A 214 3.69 -25.19 -12.20
N GLN A 215 4.27 -24.01 -12.35
CA GLN A 215 5.73 -23.79 -12.35
C GLN A 215 6.13 -22.96 -11.13
N PRO A 216 7.33 -23.17 -10.55
CA PRO A 216 7.81 -22.35 -9.45
C PRO A 216 8.01 -20.89 -9.90
N ALA A 217 7.78 -19.94 -9.00
CA ALA A 217 7.95 -18.51 -9.27
C ALA A 217 9.36 -18.15 -9.80
N GLU A 218 10.40 -18.91 -9.43
CA GLU A 218 11.77 -18.77 -9.93
C GLU A 218 11.85 -18.90 -11.46
N GLN A 219 11.12 -19.86 -12.05
CA GLN A 219 11.11 -20.09 -13.49
C GLN A 219 10.34 -18.99 -14.22
N ILE A 220 9.21 -18.55 -13.68
CA ILE A 220 8.38 -17.48 -14.26
C ILE A 220 9.14 -16.16 -14.29
N LEU A 221 9.85 -15.85 -13.20
CA LEU A 221 10.67 -14.64 -13.12
C LEU A 221 11.89 -14.71 -14.05
N ALA A 222 12.50 -15.89 -14.22
CA ALA A 222 13.57 -16.08 -15.19
C ALA A 222 13.07 -15.91 -16.64
N GLU A 223 11.89 -16.42 -16.96
CA GLU A 223 11.25 -16.25 -18.27
C GLU A 223 10.93 -14.76 -18.53
N ALA A 224 10.34 -14.06 -17.57
CA ALA A 224 10.04 -12.63 -17.69
C ALA A 224 11.32 -11.78 -17.86
N ALA A 225 12.40 -12.13 -17.16
CA ALA A 225 13.69 -11.50 -17.32
C ALA A 225 14.31 -11.74 -18.72
N GLN A 226 14.14 -12.95 -19.28
CA GLN A 226 14.57 -13.26 -20.66
C GLN A 226 13.75 -12.52 -21.71
N GLN A 227 12.47 -12.26 -21.45
CA GLN A 227 11.59 -11.47 -22.29
C GLN A 227 11.86 -9.96 -22.21
N GLY A 228 12.75 -9.52 -21.30
CA GLY A 228 13.13 -8.12 -21.15
C GLY A 228 12.05 -7.26 -20.49
N GLU A 229 11.18 -7.86 -19.68
CA GLU A 229 10.13 -7.13 -18.98
C GLU A 229 10.70 -6.38 -17.77
N GLU A 230 11.07 -5.11 -17.95
CA GLU A 230 11.69 -4.27 -16.91
C GLU A 230 10.77 -3.99 -15.71
N ASP A 231 9.47 -4.10 -15.91
CA ASP A 231 8.43 -3.84 -14.90
C ASP A 231 8.14 -5.03 -13.99
N THR A 232 8.90 -6.12 -14.11
CA THR A 232 8.74 -7.34 -13.29
C THR A 232 9.72 -7.37 -12.10
N LEU A 233 9.31 -8.06 -11.03
CA LEU A 233 10.13 -8.28 -9.82
C LEU A 233 11.34 -9.17 -10.13
N THR A 234 12.47 -8.90 -9.48
CA THR A 234 13.56 -9.87 -9.45
C THR A 234 13.28 -10.98 -8.44
N LEU A 235 14.02 -12.09 -8.52
CA LEU A 235 13.86 -13.20 -7.58
C LEU A 235 14.12 -12.77 -6.12
N ASP A 236 15.14 -11.97 -5.89
CA ASP A 236 15.49 -11.47 -4.56
C ASP A 236 14.40 -10.54 -4.01
N GLU A 237 13.84 -9.69 -4.87
CA GLU A 237 12.72 -8.81 -4.52
C GLU A 237 11.46 -9.63 -4.17
N PHE A 238 11.16 -10.67 -4.95
CA PHE A 238 10.04 -11.57 -4.67
C PHE A 238 10.21 -12.30 -3.32
N LYS A 239 11.40 -12.83 -3.04
CA LYS A 239 11.71 -13.51 -1.75
C LYS A 239 11.62 -12.55 -0.56
N ALA A 240 12.09 -11.31 -0.72
CA ALA A 240 12.00 -10.29 0.32
C ALA A 240 10.55 -9.91 0.62
N ILE A 241 9.72 -9.70 -0.41
CA ILE A 241 8.29 -9.41 -0.26
C ILE A 241 7.54 -10.58 0.36
N LEU A 242 7.86 -11.82 -0.05
CA LEU A 242 7.31 -13.03 0.55
C LEU A 242 7.59 -13.09 2.05
N THR A 243 8.83 -12.82 2.45
CA THR A 243 9.24 -12.81 3.87
C THR A 243 8.50 -11.73 4.66
N LEU A 244 8.41 -10.53 4.10
CA LEU A 244 7.65 -9.42 4.69
C LEU A 244 6.16 -9.80 4.87
N ASN A 245 5.53 -10.36 3.84
CA ASN A 245 4.12 -10.74 3.90
C ASN A 245 3.84 -11.84 4.93
N GLN A 246 4.80 -12.73 5.20
CA GLN A 246 4.68 -13.71 6.28
C GLN A 246 4.70 -13.05 7.66
N GLN A 247 5.51 -12.01 7.85
CA GLN A 247 5.60 -11.26 9.12
C GLN A 247 4.38 -10.38 9.38
N LEU A 248 3.70 -9.93 8.32
CA LEU A 248 2.48 -9.11 8.37
C LEU A 248 1.18 -9.93 8.44
N ARG A 249 1.25 -11.19 8.87
CA ARG A 249 0.08 -12.01 9.17
C ARG A 249 -0.53 -11.58 10.51
N PHE A 250 -1.85 -11.48 10.54
CA PHE A 250 -2.68 -11.33 11.76
C PHE A 250 -3.63 -12.49 11.80
#